data_AF-A0A0D3ENV0-F1
#
_entry.id   AF-A0A0D3ENV0-F1
#
_cell.length_a   1.000
_cell.length_b   1.000
_cell.length_c   1.000
_cell.angle_alpha   90.00
_cell.angle_beta   90.00
_cell.angle_gamma   90.00
#
_symmetry.space_group_name_H-M   'P 1'
#
loop_
_entity.id
_entity.type
_entity.pdbx_description
1 polymer ?
#
loop_
_entity_poly.entity_id
_entity_poly.type
_entity_poly.pdbx_seq_one_letter_code
_entity_poly.pdbx_strand_id
1 'polypeptide(L)' 'MVDLCTEVETHQFNPALSPIMFQCIINPALHGIPTNQKIVDETVEKLKKVLEVYEAHLSENTYLAG' A
#
# COMPACT_ATOMS: atom_id res chain seq x y z
N MET A 1 18.59 7.94 6.00
CA MET A 1 17.16 8.17 6.31
C MET A 1 16.30 7.99 5.07
N VAL A 2 16.67 8.57 3.92
CA VAL A 2 16.02 8.28 2.62
C VAL A 2 16.05 6.80 2.26
N ASP A 3 17.19 6.10 2.42
CA ASP A 3 17.30 4.68 2.04
C ASP A 3 16.37 3.77 2.84
N LEU A 4 16.22 4.03 4.14
CA LEU A 4 15.31 3.26 5.01
C LEU A 4 13.85 3.48 4.60
N CYS A 5 13.49 4.71 4.23
CA CYS A 5 12.16 5.04 3.75
C CYS A 5 11.85 4.34 2.42
N THR A 6 12.80 4.36 1.48
CA THR A 6 12.71 3.66 0.18
C THR A 6 12.59 2.15 0.36
N GLU A 7 13.30 1.57 1.33
CA GLU A 7 13.26 0.15 1.62
C GLU A 7 11.91 -0.27 2.26
N VAL A 8 11.38 0.55 3.18
CA VAL A 8 10.02 0.37 3.71
C VAL A 8 8.97 0.51 2.60
N GLU A 9 9.12 1.48 1.69
CA GLU A 9 8.22 1.64 0.55
C GLU A 9 8.23 0.40 -0.36
N THR A 10 9.42 -0.11 -0.67
CA THR A 10 9.60 -1.26 -1.57
C THR A 10 9.11 -2.57 -0.96
N HIS A 11 9.37 -2.79 0.33
CA HIS A 11 9.13 -4.09 0.98
C HIS A 11 7.83 -4.17 1.80
N GLN A 12 7.27 -3.03 2.24
CA GLN A 12 6.06 -3.01 3.07
C GLN A 12 4.88 -2.38 2.32
N PHE A 13 5.10 -1.23 1.68
CA PHE A 13 4.02 -0.46 1.06
C PHE A 13 3.62 -1.00 -0.33
N ASN A 14 4.58 -1.14 -1.23
CA ASN A 14 4.32 -1.60 -2.60
C ASN A 14 3.64 -3.00 -2.66
N PRO A 15 4.03 -4.00 -1.83
CA PRO A 15 3.36 -5.29 -1.80
C PRO A 15 1.96 -5.26 -1.21
N ALA A 16 1.63 -4.25 -0.39
CA ALA A 16 0.29 -4.02 0.15
C ALA A 16 -0.59 -3.23 -0.84
N LEU A 17 -0.03 -2.32 -1.64
CA LEU A 17 -0.81 -1.53 -2.60
C LEU A 17 -1.05 -2.28 -3.91
N SER A 18 -0.04 -3.02 -4.39
CA SER A 18 -0.08 -3.73 -5.68
C SER A 18 -1.33 -4.62 -5.84
N PRO A 19 -1.72 -5.48 -4.87
CA PRO A 19 -2.88 -6.35 -5.04
C PRO A 19 -4.20 -5.59 -5.16
N ILE A 20 -4.33 -4.43 -4.51
CA ILE A 20 -5.51 -3.56 -4.61
C ILE A 20 -5.59 -2.97 -6.02
N MET A 21 -4.46 -2.45 -6.54
CA MET A 21 -4.36 -1.95 -7.92
C MET A 21 -4.72 -3.05 -8.94
N PHE A 22 -4.20 -4.25 -8.74
CA PHE A 22 -4.50 -5.38 -9.62
C PHE A 22 -5.97 -5.79 -9.56
N GLN A 23 -6.55 -5.92 -8.38
CA GLN A 23 -7.94 -6.36 -8.21
C GLN A 23 -8.97 -5.33 -8.63
N CYS A 24 -8.75 -4.06 -8.34
CA CYS A 24 -9.74 -3.00 -8.56
C CYS A 24 -9.59 -2.31 -9.92
N ILE A 25 -8.38 -2.27 -10.49
CA ILE A 25 -8.09 -1.48 -11.70
C ILE A 25 -7.67 -2.39 -12.86
N ILE A 26 -6.57 -3.13 -12.72
CA ILE A 26 -6.00 -3.91 -13.85
C ILE A 26 -6.93 -5.05 -14.27
N ASN A 27 -7.40 -5.86 -13.31
CA ASN A 27 -8.25 -7.01 -13.60
C ASN A 27 -9.57 -6.61 -14.27
N PRO A 28 -10.33 -5.62 -13.77
CA PRO A 28 -11.56 -5.19 -14.42
C PRO A 28 -11.31 -4.49 -15.76
N ALA A 29 -10.30 -3.62 -15.84
CA ALA A 29 -10.09 -2.78 -17.02
C ALA A 29 -9.39 -3.51 -18.18
N LEU A 30 -8.45 -4.40 -17.91
CA LEU A 30 -7.65 -5.06 -18.94
C LEU A 30 -8.12 -6.49 -19.23
N HIS A 31 -8.65 -7.19 -18.24
CA HIS A 31 -8.97 -8.62 -18.37
C HIS A 31 -10.49 -8.91 -18.25
N GLY A 32 -11.31 -7.92 -17.90
CA GLY A 32 -12.74 -8.12 -17.63
C GLY A 32 -13.01 -9.05 -16.44
N ILE A 33 -12.01 -9.27 -15.58
CA ILE A 33 -12.11 -10.14 -14.41
C ILE A 33 -12.75 -9.31 -13.28
N PRO A 34 -13.86 -9.78 -12.68
CA PRO A 34 -14.48 -9.06 -11.58
C PRO A 34 -13.55 -9.01 -10.36
N THR A 35 -13.56 -7.87 -9.67
CA THR A 35 -12.80 -7.64 -8.45
C THR A 35 -13.15 -8.67 -7.38
N ASN A 36 -12.14 -9.33 -6.82
CA ASN A 36 -12.32 -10.20 -5.68
C ASN A 36 -12.28 -9.38 -4.39
N GLN A 37 -13.47 -9.02 -3.89
CA GLN A 37 -13.63 -8.19 -2.71
C GLN A 37 -12.91 -8.74 -1.47
N LYS A 38 -12.89 -10.07 -1.28
CA LYS A 38 -12.20 -10.69 -0.15
C LYS A 38 -10.69 -10.41 -0.15
N ILE A 39 -10.06 -10.47 -1.33
CA ILE A 39 -8.63 -10.17 -1.47
C ILE A 39 -8.38 -8.68 -1.23
N VAL A 40 -9.28 -7.81 -1.70
CA VAL A 40 -9.19 -6.38 -1.47
C VAL A 40 -9.26 -6.08 0.02
N ASP A 41 -10.25 -6.60 0.73
CA ASP A 41 -10.45 -6.35 2.16
C ASP A 41 -9.25 -6.84 3.00
N GLU A 42 -8.76 -8.05 2.74
CA GLU A 42 -7.56 -8.60 3.40
C GLU A 42 -6.30 -7.75 3.14
N THR A 43 -6.20 -7.16 1.95
CA THR A 43 -5.05 -6.34 1.56
C THR A 43 -5.16 -4.91 2.12
N VAL A 44 -6.37 -4.34 2.15
CA VAL A 44 -6.66 -3.03 2.75
C VAL A 44 -6.31 -3.02 4.23
N GLU A 45 -6.63 -4.09 4.97
CA GLU A 45 -6.24 -4.21 6.39
C GLU A 45 -4.72 -4.22 6.60
N LYS A 46 -3.95 -4.82 5.67
CA LYS A 46 -2.48 -4.76 5.71
C LYS A 46 -1.96 -3.36 5.39
N LEU A 47 -2.53 -2.72 4.37
CA LEU A 47 -2.15 -1.35 3.97
C LEU A 47 -2.42 -0.35 5.10
N LYS A 48 -3.55 -0.50 5.80
CA LYS A 48 -3.92 0.37 6.93
C LYS A 48 -2.85 0.39 8.02
N LYS A 49 -2.27 -0.77 8.38
CA LYS A 49 -1.17 -0.85 9.36
C LYS A 49 0.08 -0.11 8.92
N VAL A 50 0.41 -0.15 7.63
CA VAL A 50 1.55 0.60 7.07
C VAL A 50 1.27 2.11 7.13
N LEU A 51 0.04 2.52 6.81
CA LEU A 51 -0.38 3.92 6.88
C LEU A 51 -0.40 4.45 8.32
N GLU A 52 -0.74 3.63 9.32
CA GLU A 52 -0.65 4.01 10.74
C GLU A 52 0.80 4.34 11.17
N VAL A 53 1.78 3.58 10.66
CA VAL A 53 3.20 3.86 10.88
C VAL A 53 3.63 5.15 10.18
N TYR A 54 3.17 5.37 8.95
CA TYR A 54 3.44 6.62 8.22
C TYR A 54 2.81 7.83 8.90
N GLU A 55 1.59 7.72 9.41
CA GLU A 55 0.91 8.79 10.16
C GLU A 55 1.70 9.17 11.41
N ALA A 56 2.12 8.19 12.22
CA ALA A 56 2.93 8.44 13.41
C ALA A 56 4.25 9.14 13.04
N HIS A 57 4.93 8.67 11.99
CA HIS A 57 6.18 9.27 11.53
C HIS A 57 6.00 10.69 10.97
N LEU A 58 4.95 10.92 10.18
CA LEU A 58 4.63 12.23 9.56
C LEU A 58 4.07 13.24 10.57
N SER A 59 3.56 12.77 11.72
CA SER A 59 3.18 13.66 12.81
C SER A 59 4.38 14.36 13.44
N GLU A 60 5.56 13.74 13.37
CA GLU A 60 6.81 14.27 13.93
C GLU A 60 7.74 14.86 12.85
N ASN A 61 7.64 14.40 11.60
CA ASN A 61 8.51 14.79 10.48
C ASN A 61 7.69 15.27 9.28
N THR A 62 8.12 16.34 8.61
CA THR A 62 7.36 16.84 7.43
C THR A 62 7.44 15.88 6.25
N TYR A 63 8.48 15.06 6.18
CA TYR A 63 8.67 14.05 5.14
C TYR A 63 9.00 12.69 5.74
N LEU A 64 8.72 11.62 5.00
CA LEU A 64 9.03 10.26 5.44
C LEU A 64 10.55 9.99 5.58
N ALA A 65 11.41 10.83 5.00
CA ALA A 65 12.86 10.75 5.12
C ALA A 65 13.47 11.79 6.07
N GLY A 66 12.65 12.56 6.79
CA GLY A 66 13.05 13.75 7.56
C GLY A 66 12.70 15.04 6.84
#